data_AF-A0A2H1V355-F1
#
_entry.id   AF-A0A2H1V355-F1
#
_cell.length_a   1.000
_cell.length_b   1.000
_cell.length_c   1.000
_cell.angle_alpha   90.00
_cell.angle_beta   90.00
_cell.angle_gamma   90.00
#
_symmetry.space_group_name_H-M   'P 1'
#
loop_
_entity.id
_entity.type
_entity.pdbx_description
1 polymer ?
#
loop_
_entity_poly.entity_id
_entity_poly.type
_entity_poly.pdbx_seq_one_letter_code
_entity_poly.pdbx_strand_id
1 'polypeptide(L)'
;MEDFSGSYKQTKTTEFLINLNKFVFIFGLPNYWVENLDFPDTFTKILTVLGVCGNWSGIIMILSEYGAICTQKNLSERQKSDLMLFIISHTIITGFQIRISHQQVQIRNVMYKLGIKLKAVHNDGEAEQSMITRSKFFSLALMFNCVMSVIMYTIEGVLRVIRTGDTFNTVITAWPDVHDRSVLSNIGRTIIYLTWWIYLTRIFSVYSLVICLTIAISHQFKNLKSYFYSLSKIFDNDTLTQTEKEQEYERAFKVGINMHSETLKCTEEIQTICREVFSGQIIFNLTLLIVLMYQMMNSPRSFANVLTLGLTALTILFSTGFFMWNAGDITVEAEGVPVAMFSSGWENCYHESSVRVRKLIVISMAQAQEPVALTGLGIIALSYQSYVSIVKSSYSVFSVLY
;
A
#
# COMPACT_ATOMS: atom_id res chain seq x y z
N MET A 1 6.77 -20.99 7.27
CA MET A 1 7.73 -21.31 6.21
C MET A 1 9.10 -21.28 6.87
N GLU A 2 9.56 -22.42 7.34
CA GLU A 2 10.95 -22.61 7.76
C GLU A 2 11.79 -22.72 6.47
N ASP A 3 12.77 -21.82 6.35
CA ASP A 3 13.85 -21.74 5.37
C ASP A 3 13.58 -22.28 3.95
N PHE A 4 13.25 -21.36 3.04
CA PHE A 4 13.28 -21.60 1.60
C PHE A 4 14.71 -22.02 1.20
N SER A 5 14.88 -23.27 0.80
CA SER A 5 16.16 -23.89 0.44
C SER A 5 16.30 -24.24 -1.04
N GLY A 6 15.34 -23.80 -1.87
CA GLY A 6 15.31 -24.11 -3.31
C GLY A 6 15.92 -23.00 -4.17
N SER A 7 16.40 -23.36 -5.37
CA SER A 7 16.65 -22.36 -6.42
C SER A 7 15.33 -22.03 -7.13
N TYR A 8 15.14 -20.78 -7.55
CA TYR A 8 14.03 -20.38 -8.40
C TYR A 8 14.52 -19.67 -9.67
N LYS A 9 13.72 -19.76 -10.73
CA LYS A 9 14.01 -19.05 -11.98
C LYS A 9 13.79 -17.55 -11.79
N GLN A 10 14.82 -16.76 -12.05
CA GLN A 10 14.72 -15.31 -11.99
C GLN A 10 13.82 -14.79 -13.11
N THR A 11 12.81 -14.00 -12.72
CA THR A 11 11.90 -13.26 -13.60
C THR A 11 11.96 -11.76 -13.29
N LYS A 12 11.40 -10.92 -14.17
CA LYS A 12 11.31 -9.48 -13.91
C LYS A 12 10.51 -9.19 -12.64
N THR A 13 9.50 -10.01 -12.35
CA THR A 13 8.72 -9.95 -11.10
C THR A 13 9.59 -10.20 -9.89
N THR A 14 10.40 -11.27 -9.90
CA THR A 14 11.28 -11.57 -8.76
C THR A 14 12.32 -10.48 -8.54
N GLU A 15 12.92 -9.95 -9.61
CA GLU A 15 13.85 -8.83 -9.53
C GLU A 15 13.18 -7.57 -8.97
N PHE A 16 11.96 -7.27 -9.41
CA PHE A 16 11.17 -6.17 -8.88
C PHE A 16 10.87 -6.32 -7.39
N LEU A 17 10.44 -7.51 -6.95
CA LEU A 17 10.12 -7.78 -5.54
C LEU A 17 11.36 -7.80 -4.65
N ILE A 18 12.52 -8.27 -5.16
CA ILE A 18 13.81 -8.15 -4.49
C ILE A 18 14.17 -6.67 -4.30
N ASN A 19 14.05 -5.86 -5.34
CA ASN A 19 14.35 -4.43 -5.27
C ASN A 19 13.40 -3.68 -4.34
N LEU A 20 12.11 -4.03 -4.34
CA LEU A 20 11.15 -3.54 -3.36
C LEU A 20 11.56 -3.92 -1.94
N ASN A 21 11.97 -5.18 -1.71
CA ASN A 21 12.44 -5.65 -0.42
C ASN A 21 13.69 -4.90 0.07
N LYS A 22 14.67 -4.66 -0.80
CA LYS A 22 15.85 -3.84 -0.50
C LYS A 22 15.45 -2.42 -0.13
N PHE A 23 14.56 -1.80 -0.91
CA PHE A 23 14.04 -0.46 -0.65
C PHE A 23 13.41 -0.37 0.73
N VAL A 24 12.49 -1.29 1.07
CA VAL A 24 11.82 -1.23 2.37
C VAL A 24 12.74 -1.56 3.55
N PHE A 25 13.74 -2.41 3.33
CA PHE A 25 14.75 -2.71 4.34
C PHE A 25 15.63 -1.50 4.68
N ILE A 26 16.06 -0.74 3.66
CA ILE A 26 16.82 0.50 3.85
C ILE A 26 16.05 1.50 4.72
N PHE A 27 14.72 1.54 4.57
CA PHE A 27 13.83 2.40 5.36
C PHE A 27 13.33 1.77 6.67
N GLY A 28 13.98 0.70 7.14
CA GLY A 28 13.80 0.18 8.49
C GLY A 28 12.68 -0.85 8.67
N LEU A 29 12.14 -1.42 7.58
CA LEU A 29 11.31 -2.63 7.66
C LEU A 29 12.16 -3.92 7.66
N PRO A 30 11.66 -5.04 8.21
CA PRO A 30 12.32 -6.34 8.13
C PRO A 30 12.57 -6.83 6.70
N ASN A 31 13.49 -7.80 6.56
CA ASN A 31 13.64 -8.56 5.31
C ASN A 31 12.44 -9.49 5.10
N TYR A 32 11.62 -9.16 4.10
CA TYR A 32 10.45 -9.92 3.69
C TYR A 32 10.73 -10.89 2.54
N TRP A 33 11.87 -10.81 1.87
CA TRP A 33 12.19 -11.76 0.80
C TRP A 33 12.61 -13.12 1.34
N VAL A 34 12.55 -14.14 0.47
CA VAL A 34 12.91 -15.52 0.81
C VAL A 34 14.40 -15.72 1.02
N GLU A 35 15.22 -14.95 0.32
CA GLU A 35 16.68 -14.97 0.44
C GLU A 35 17.17 -13.86 1.38
N ASN A 36 18.40 -14.03 1.86
CA ASN A 36 19.12 -12.95 2.53
C ASN A 36 19.44 -11.84 1.53
N LEU A 37 19.55 -10.61 2.04
CA LEU A 37 19.94 -9.46 1.25
C LEU A 37 21.39 -9.64 0.77
N ASP A 38 21.67 -9.23 -0.46
CA ASP A 38 23.01 -9.22 -1.07
C ASP A 38 23.89 -8.06 -0.57
N PHE A 39 23.56 -7.50 0.59
CA PHE A 39 24.33 -6.46 1.24
C PHE A 39 25.46 -7.05 2.08
N PRO A 40 26.60 -6.33 2.22
CA PRO A 40 27.64 -6.73 3.16
C PRO A 40 27.09 -6.88 4.60
N ASP A 41 27.52 -7.90 5.34
CA ASP A 41 27.03 -8.17 6.71
C ASP A 41 27.13 -6.94 7.63
N THR A 42 28.21 -6.17 7.52
CA THR A 42 28.42 -4.93 8.27
C THR A 42 27.35 -3.89 7.93
N PHE A 43 27.00 -3.75 6.64
CA PHE A 43 25.99 -2.81 6.18
C PHE A 43 24.59 -3.23 6.65
N THR A 44 24.26 -4.52 6.55
CA THR A 44 23.00 -5.08 7.05
C THR A 44 22.85 -4.86 8.56
N LYS A 45 23.91 -5.08 9.34
CA LYS A 45 23.91 -4.81 10.79
C LYS A 45 23.68 -3.32 11.10
N ILE A 46 24.37 -2.42 10.40
CA ILE A 46 24.20 -0.97 10.58
C ILE A 46 22.76 -0.55 10.26
N LEU A 47 22.21 -0.97 9.11
CA LEU A 47 20.83 -0.68 8.74
C LEU A 47 19.82 -1.24 9.73
N THR A 48 20.06 -2.42 10.28
CA THR A 48 19.20 -3.02 11.31
C THR A 48 19.19 -2.17 12.58
N VAL A 49 20.37 -1.72 13.05
CA VAL A 49 20.49 -0.84 14.22
C VAL A 49 19.82 0.50 13.96
N LEU A 50 20.07 1.14 12.81
CA LEU A 50 19.40 2.38 12.41
C LEU A 50 17.88 2.18 12.30
N GLY A 51 17.44 1.03 11.80
CA GLY A 51 16.06 0.54 11.80
C GLY A 51 15.42 0.63 13.18
N VAL A 52 16.02 -0.02 14.17
CA VAL A 52 15.52 -0.02 15.55
C VAL A 52 15.57 1.39 16.16
N CYS A 53 16.69 2.11 16.03
CA CYS A 53 16.85 3.46 16.56
C CYS A 53 15.81 4.43 16.01
N GLY A 54 15.54 4.38 14.70
CA GLY A 54 14.55 5.26 14.08
C GLY A 54 13.10 4.95 14.49
N ASN A 55 12.79 3.71 14.88
CA ASN A 55 11.47 3.36 15.40
C ASN A 55 11.28 3.99 16.78
N TRP A 56 12.29 3.86 17.64
CA TRP A 56 12.31 4.53 18.94
C TRP A 56 12.27 6.06 18.82
N SER A 57 13.02 6.65 17.90
CA SER A 57 12.99 8.10 17.70
C SER A 57 11.62 8.59 17.23
N GLY A 58 10.94 7.85 16.36
CA GLY A 58 9.56 8.15 15.95
C GLY A 58 8.58 8.11 17.13
N ILE A 59 8.65 7.07 17.97
CA ILE A 59 7.82 6.95 19.17
C ILE A 59 8.10 8.08 20.16
N ILE A 60 9.37 8.40 20.41
CA ILE A 60 9.78 9.50 21.30
C ILE A 60 9.27 10.85 20.77
N MET A 61 9.35 11.08 19.46
CA MET A 61 8.81 12.28 18.82
C MET A 61 7.31 12.42 19.08
N ILE A 62 6.53 11.35 18.85
CA ILE A 62 5.07 11.35 19.08
C ILE A 62 4.73 11.56 20.55
N LEU A 63 5.43 10.89 21.47
CA LEU A 63 5.26 11.13 22.91
C LEU A 63 5.57 12.59 23.29
N SER A 64 6.55 13.20 22.62
CA SER A 64 6.86 14.61 22.79
C SER A 64 5.77 15.52 22.22
N GLU A 65 5.15 15.17 21.08
CA GLU A 65 3.97 15.88 20.56
C GLU A 65 2.79 15.82 21.55
N TYR A 66 2.52 14.66 22.13
CA TYR A 66 1.52 14.54 23.21
C TYR A 66 1.91 15.39 24.44
N GLY A 67 3.18 15.41 24.82
CA GLY A 67 3.70 16.25 25.90
C GLY A 67 3.52 17.75 25.63
N ALA A 68 3.53 18.16 24.36
CA ALA A 68 3.30 19.54 23.95
C ALA A 68 1.93 20.08 24.39
N ILE A 69 0.91 19.22 24.50
CA ILE A 69 -0.42 19.58 25.02
C ILE A 69 -0.32 20.14 26.44
N CYS A 70 0.60 19.61 27.26
CA CYS A 70 0.79 20.03 28.64
C CYS A 70 1.80 21.17 28.79
N THR A 71 2.86 21.20 27.98
CA THR A 71 3.95 22.17 28.12
C THR A 71 3.70 23.47 27.36
N GLN A 72 3.11 23.41 26.17
CA GLN A 72 2.93 24.57 25.29
C GLN A 72 1.60 25.29 25.58
N LYS A 73 1.61 26.25 26.51
CA LYS A 73 0.37 26.95 26.94
C LYS A 73 -0.06 28.09 26.02
N ASN A 74 0.88 28.69 25.29
CA ASN A 74 0.68 29.92 24.52
C ASN A 74 0.75 29.67 23.00
N LEU A 75 -0.04 28.72 22.51
CA LEU A 75 -0.15 28.42 21.09
C LEU A 75 -1.25 29.27 20.43
N SER A 76 -0.98 29.77 19.23
CA SER A 76 -2.02 30.31 18.34
C SER A 76 -3.01 29.22 17.92
N GLU A 77 -4.22 29.60 17.51
CA GLU A 77 -5.23 28.64 17.02
C GLU A 77 -4.72 27.80 15.85
N ARG A 78 -3.92 28.41 14.95
CA ARG A 78 -3.23 27.72 13.87
C ARG A 78 -2.27 26.64 14.41
N GLN A 79 -1.41 27.01 15.36
CA GLN A 79 -0.44 26.08 15.95
C GLN A 79 -1.11 24.95 16.74
N LYS A 80 -2.21 25.23 17.46
CA LYS A 80 -3.00 24.19 18.14
C LYS A 80 -3.57 23.19 17.14
N SER A 81 -4.09 23.69 16.01
CA SER A 81 -4.65 22.82 14.98
C SER A 81 -3.57 22.03 14.22
N ASP A 82 -2.42 22.64 13.92
CA ASP A 82 -1.25 21.94 13.36
C ASP A 82 -0.79 20.83 14.33
N LEU A 83 -0.69 21.12 15.63
CA LEU A 83 -0.36 20.13 16.67
C LEU A 83 -1.35 18.96 16.69
N MET A 84 -2.66 19.22 16.68
CA MET A 84 -3.69 18.17 16.63
C MET A 84 -3.59 17.33 15.36
N LEU A 85 -3.35 17.96 14.21
CA LEU A 85 -3.19 17.27 12.93
C LEU A 85 -1.99 16.31 12.96
N PHE A 86 -0.83 16.75 13.47
CA PHE A 86 0.35 15.91 13.58
C PHE A 86 0.18 14.78 14.59
N ILE A 87 -0.35 15.04 15.79
CA ILE A 87 -0.59 14.00 16.81
C ILE A 87 -1.48 12.88 16.24
N ILE A 88 -2.61 13.25 15.62
CA ILE A 88 -3.56 12.26 15.07
C ILE A 88 -2.91 11.49 13.91
N SER A 89 -2.29 12.22 12.97
CA SER A 89 -1.69 11.62 11.78
C SER A 89 -0.54 10.67 12.12
N HIS A 90 0.43 11.13 12.90
CA HIS A 90 1.61 10.36 13.30
C HIS A 90 1.23 9.14 14.15
N THR A 91 0.22 9.25 15.01
CA THR A 91 -0.25 8.10 15.80
C THR A 91 -0.81 7.00 14.90
N ILE A 92 -1.67 7.34 13.94
CA ILE A 92 -2.28 6.36 13.04
C ILE A 92 -1.21 5.70 12.15
N ILE A 93 -0.36 6.50 11.49
CA ILE A 93 0.59 5.96 10.51
C ILE A 93 1.75 5.19 11.16
N THR A 94 2.13 5.52 12.39
CA THR A 94 3.07 4.70 13.18
C THR A 94 2.49 3.34 13.50
N GLY A 95 1.18 3.28 13.76
CA GLY A 95 0.46 2.01 13.89
C GLY A 95 0.67 1.11 12.68
N PHE A 96 0.60 1.65 11.45
CA PHE A 96 0.83 0.88 10.23
C PHE A 96 2.22 0.27 10.18
N GLN A 97 3.24 1.06 10.53
CA GLN A 97 4.62 0.59 10.50
C GLN A 97 4.86 -0.54 11.50
N ILE A 98 4.34 -0.42 12.73
CA ILE A 98 4.45 -1.46 13.76
C ILE A 98 3.78 -2.74 13.27
N ARG A 99 2.56 -2.64 12.73
CA ARG A 99 1.80 -3.80 12.26
C ARG A 99 2.46 -4.54 11.11
N ILE A 100 2.88 -3.81 10.08
CA ILE A 100 3.56 -4.40 8.93
C ILE A 100 4.88 -5.06 9.36
N SER A 101 5.64 -4.44 10.27
CA SER A 101 6.88 -5.03 10.81
C SER A 101 6.64 -6.34 11.56
N HIS A 102 5.51 -6.48 12.27
CA HIS A 102 5.17 -7.71 13.00
C HIS A 102 4.69 -8.85 12.08
N GLN A 103 4.30 -8.57 10.84
CA GLN A 103 3.72 -9.54 9.91
C GLN A 103 4.76 -10.14 8.94
N GLN A 104 6.04 -10.17 9.31
CA GLN A 104 7.14 -10.57 8.44
C GLN A 104 6.93 -11.93 7.74
N VAL A 105 6.48 -12.95 8.48
CA VAL A 105 6.28 -14.30 7.93
C VAL A 105 5.16 -14.32 6.89
N GLN A 106 4.07 -13.59 7.15
CA GLN A 106 2.90 -13.53 6.27
C GLN A 106 3.25 -12.80 4.97
N ILE A 107 3.91 -11.64 5.08
CA ILE A 107 4.36 -10.86 3.92
C ILE A 107 5.35 -11.68 3.08
N ARG A 108 6.31 -12.37 3.71
CA ARG A 108 7.26 -13.25 3.01
C ARG A 108 6.55 -14.34 2.22
N ASN A 109 5.55 -14.98 2.82
CA ASN A 109 4.77 -16.03 2.16
C ASN A 109 4.02 -15.49 0.93
N VAL A 110 3.37 -14.33 1.06
CA VAL A 110 2.67 -13.69 -0.07
C VAL A 110 3.63 -13.30 -1.18
N MET A 111 4.77 -12.68 -0.84
CA MET A 111 5.81 -12.30 -1.81
C MET A 111 6.37 -13.53 -2.54
N TYR A 112 6.60 -14.63 -1.83
CA TYR A 112 7.00 -15.90 -2.42
C TYR A 112 5.94 -16.45 -3.39
N LYS A 113 4.67 -16.48 -2.97
CA LYS A 113 3.59 -17.03 -3.80
C LYS A 113 3.39 -16.22 -5.08
N LEU A 114 3.33 -14.89 -4.96
CA LEU A 114 3.12 -13.97 -6.09
C LEU A 114 4.34 -13.83 -6.99
N GLY A 115 5.54 -13.91 -6.44
CA GLY A 115 6.79 -13.72 -7.18
C GLY A 115 7.32 -14.99 -7.84
N ILE A 116 7.15 -16.15 -7.19
CA ILE A 116 7.80 -17.39 -7.58
C ILE A 116 6.76 -18.49 -7.86
N LYS A 117 5.98 -18.90 -6.85
CA LYS A 117 5.14 -20.11 -6.95
C LYS A 117 4.13 -20.04 -8.09
N LEU A 118 3.36 -18.95 -8.18
CA LEU A 118 2.31 -18.79 -9.18
C LEU A 118 2.89 -18.47 -10.57
N LYS A 119 4.00 -17.73 -10.61
CA LYS A 119 4.69 -17.37 -11.87
C LYS A 119 5.41 -18.54 -12.52
N ALA A 120 5.81 -19.54 -11.73
CA ALA A 120 6.42 -20.76 -12.26
C ALA A 120 5.43 -21.59 -13.11
N VAL A 121 4.12 -21.48 -12.85
CA VAL A 121 3.09 -22.21 -13.61
C VAL A 121 2.73 -21.47 -14.90
N HIS A 122 2.43 -20.18 -14.80
CA HIS A 122 2.15 -19.33 -15.96
C HIS A 122 2.55 -17.89 -15.66
N ASN A 123 3.22 -17.25 -16.61
CA ASN A 123 3.61 -15.85 -16.50
C ASN A 123 3.49 -15.16 -17.87
N ASP A 124 2.39 -14.44 -18.04
CA ASP A 124 2.15 -13.56 -19.16
C ASP A 124 3.08 -12.33 -19.08
N GLY A 125 3.92 -12.15 -20.10
CA GLY A 125 4.94 -11.12 -20.13
C GLY A 125 4.38 -9.69 -20.16
N GLU A 126 3.20 -9.48 -20.76
CA GLU A 126 2.53 -8.17 -20.78
C GLU A 126 1.94 -7.86 -19.41
N ALA A 127 1.29 -8.84 -18.76
CA ALA A 127 0.77 -8.70 -17.41
C ALA A 127 1.89 -8.40 -16.40
N GLU A 128 3.04 -9.08 -16.52
CA GLU A 128 4.24 -8.84 -15.71
C GLU A 128 4.80 -7.43 -15.92
N GLN A 129 5.00 -7.01 -17.16
CA GLN A 129 5.54 -5.67 -17.45
C GLN A 129 4.58 -4.57 -16.98
N SER A 130 3.27 -4.77 -17.18
CA SER A 130 2.23 -3.85 -16.74
C SER A 130 2.19 -3.71 -15.21
N MET A 131 2.30 -4.82 -14.48
CA MET A 131 2.38 -4.83 -13.01
C MET A 131 3.55 -4.01 -12.48
N ILE A 132 4.74 -4.21 -13.05
CA ILE A 132 5.96 -3.51 -12.63
C ILE A 132 5.83 -2.01 -12.93
N THR A 133 5.32 -1.67 -14.11
CA THR A 133 5.17 -0.27 -14.55
C THR A 133 4.17 0.47 -13.66
N ARG A 134 3.02 -0.16 -13.38
CA ARG A 134 1.98 0.37 -12.50
C ARG A 134 2.49 0.53 -11.06
N SER A 135 3.20 -0.47 -10.54
CA SER A 135 3.78 -0.42 -9.19
C SER A 135 4.80 0.69 -9.02
N LYS A 136 5.69 0.88 -10.01
CA LYS A 136 6.66 1.99 -10.03
C LYS A 136 5.95 3.34 -10.12
N PHE A 137 4.97 3.48 -11.01
CA PHE A 137 4.21 4.71 -11.18
C PHE A 137 3.51 5.13 -9.87
N PHE A 138 2.71 4.25 -9.27
CA PHE A 138 1.98 4.59 -8.04
C PHE A 138 2.91 4.85 -6.86
N SER A 139 4.00 4.08 -6.72
CA SER A 139 4.98 4.32 -5.64
C SER A 139 5.70 5.66 -5.81
N LEU A 140 6.13 6.00 -7.03
CA LEU A 140 6.78 7.29 -7.33
C LEU A 140 5.81 8.46 -7.17
N ALA A 141 4.59 8.34 -7.68
CA ALA A 141 3.57 9.36 -7.55
C ALA A 141 3.23 9.64 -6.08
N LEU A 142 3.11 8.59 -5.27
CA LEU A 142 2.87 8.73 -3.83
C LEU A 142 4.04 9.44 -3.14
N MET A 143 5.28 9.00 -3.39
CA MET A 143 6.47 9.62 -2.80
C MET A 143 6.57 11.09 -3.18
N PHE A 144 6.37 11.42 -4.46
CA PHE A 144 6.37 12.80 -4.95
C PHE A 144 5.30 13.64 -4.24
N ASN A 145 4.07 13.14 -4.18
CA ASN A 145 2.95 13.81 -3.54
C ASN A 145 3.22 14.09 -2.04
N CYS A 146 3.73 13.11 -1.30
CA CYS A 146 4.08 13.30 0.10
C CYS A 146 5.27 14.24 0.31
N VAL A 147 6.35 14.09 -0.45
CA VAL A 147 7.52 14.98 -0.38
C VAL A 147 7.13 16.43 -0.70
N MET A 148 6.25 16.63 -1.69
CA MET A 148 5.73 17.96 -2.02
C MET A 148 4.99 18.60 -0.84
N SER A 149 4.11 17.86 -0.15
CA SER A 149 3.43 18.38 1.05
C SER A 149 4.41 18.77 2.15
N VAL A 150 5.44 17.94 2.40
CA VAL A 150 6.47 18.19 3.42
C VAL A 150 7.30 19.45 3.10
N ILE A 151 7.68 19.61 1.83
CA ILE A 151 8.38 20.81 1.35
C ILE A 151 7.50 22.04 1.56
N MET A 152 6.19 21.95 1.34
CA MET A 152 5.28 23.08 1.53
C MET A 152 5.15 23.49 2.99
N TYR A 153 5.03 22.53 3.93
CA TYR A 153 5.09 22.83 5.36
C TYR A 153 6.42 23.48 5.76
N THR A 154 7.53 23.08 5.12
CA THR A 154 8.84 23.69 5.33
C THR A 154 8.88 25.13 4.84
N ILE A 155 8.40 25.38 3.61
CA ILE A 155 8.33 26.72 3.02
C ILE A 155 7.42 27.61 3.87
N GLU A 156 6.26 27.12 4.30
CA GLU A 156 5.35 27.85 5.18
C GLU A 156 6.05 28.22 6.50
N GLY A 157 6.75 27.27 7.13
CA GLY A 157 7.53 27.50 8.34
C GLY A 157 8.59 28.59 8.17
N VAL A 158 9.37 28.54 7.07
CA VAL A 158 10.38 29.56 6.75
C VAL A 158 9.74 30.93 6.50
N LEU A 159 8.62 30.98 5.78
CA LEU A 159 7.90 32.23 5.52
C LEU A 159 7.37 32.88 6.80
N ARG A 160 6.91 32.09 7.78
CA ARG A 160 6.51 32.61 9.10
C ARG A 160 7.72 33.25 9.80
N VAL A 161 8.86 32.58 9.83
CA VAL A 161 10.09 33.15 10.42
C VAL A 161 10.46 34.49 9.77
N ILE A 162 10.39 34.59 8.44
CA ILE A 162 10.76 35.80 7.71
C ILE A 162 9.74 36.94 7.89
N ARG A 163 8.43 36.63 7.85
CA ARG A 163 7.37 37.66 7.80
C ARG A 163 6.88 38.11 9.16
N THR A 164 6.70 37.18 10.10
CA THR A 164 6.16 37.46 11.44
C THR A 164 7.25 37.47 12.50
N GLY A 165 8.47 37.03 12.17
CA GLY A 165 9.56 36.92 13.13
C GLY A 165 9.36 35.78 14.13
N ASP A 166 8.52 34.80 13.80
CA ASP A 166 8.27 33.60 14.61
C ASP A 166 9.48 32.65 14.58
N THR A 167 9.50 31.65 15.46
CA THR A 167 10.50 30.58 15.41
C THR A 167 10.08 29.47 14.44
N PHE A 168 11.06 28.76 13.86
CA PHE A 168 10.81 27.69 12.90
C PHE A 168 10.30 26.43 13.60
N ASN A 169 8.98 26.19 13.60
CA ASN A 169 8.38 24.95 14.13
C ASN A 169 7.47 24.32 13.09
N THR A 170 7.93 23.25 12.45
CA THR A 170 7.08 22.42 11.57
C THR A 170 6.28 21.42 12.38
N VAL A 171 6.92 20.79 13.37
CA VAL A 171 6.30 19.87 14.33
C VAL A 171 6.46 20.48 15.72
N ILE A 172 5.34 20.63 16.44
CA ILE A 172 5.32 21.19 17.78
C ILE A 172 5.46 20.04 18.79
N THR A 173 6.46 20.14 19.67
CA THR A 173 6.82 19.09 20.64
C THR A 173 6.89 19.67 22.05
N ALA A 174 7.08 18.80 23.05
CA ALA A 174 7.11 19.21 24.46
C ALA A 174 8.24 20.21 24.77
N TRP A 175 9.36 20.07 24.05
CA TRP A 175 10.49 20.97 24.07
C TRP A 175 11.12 21.00 22.67
N PRO A 176 11.53 22.17 22.14
CA PRO A 176 11.59 23.48 22.82
C PRO A 176 10.27 24.25 22.84
N ASP A 177 10.13 25.18 23.79
CA ASP A 177 9.00 26.12 23.83
C ASP A 177 8.93 26.91 22.52
N VAL A 178 7.75 27.06 21.94
CA VAL A 178 7.57 27.70 20.63
C VAL A 178 8.11 29.14 20.60
N HIS A 179 8.16 29.86 21.72
CA HIS A 179 8.63 31.24 21.77
C HIS A 179 10.12 31.36 22.15
N ASP A 180 10.76 30.28 22.58
CA ASP A 180 12.17 30.32 22.99
C ASP A 180 13.12 30.49 21.80
N ARG A 181 13.90 31.57 21.79
CA ARG A 181 14.85 31.92 20.72
C ARG A 181 16.30 31.53 21.05
N SER A 182 16.53 30.82 22.15
CA SER A 182 17.88 30.38 22.54
C SER A 182 18.53 29.51 21.47
N VAL A 183 19.87 29.54 21.41
CA VAL A 183 20.65 28.73 20.47
C VAL A 183 20.37 27.23 20.67
N LEU A 184 20.23 26.80 21.92
CA LEU A 184 19.92 25.42 22.27
C LEU A 184 18.55 24.98 21.72
N SER A 185 17.54 25.84 21.85
CA SER A 185 16.20 25.56 21.30
C SER A 185 16.19 25.52 19.77
N ASN A 186 17.00 26.34 19.10
CA ASN A 186 17.13 26.23 17.65
C ASN A 186 17.80 24.92 17.21
N ILE A 187 18.85 24.48 17.93
CA ILE A 187 19.47 23.16 17.69
C ILE A 187 18.43 22.04 17.90
N GLY A 188 17.63 22.12 18.96
CA GLY A 188 16.55 21.17 19.25
C GLY A 188 15.54 21.07 18.09
N ARG A 189 15.07 22.21 17.57
CA ARG A 189 14.15 22.25 16.41
C ARG A 189 14.75 21.62 15.17
N THR A 190 16.03 21.87 14.88
CA THR A 190 16.72 21.24 13.76
C THR A 190 16.77 19.71 13.91
N ILE A 191 17.07 19.21 15.10
CA ILE A 191 17.09 17.76 15.38
C ILE A 191 15.69 17.14 15.21
N ILE A 192 14.65 17.78 15.73
CA ILE A 192 13.26 17.32 15.59
C ILE A 192 12.85 17.28 14.12
N TYR A 193 13.18 18.34 13.37
CA TYR A 193 12.88 18.42 11.94
C TYR A 193 13.58 17.31 11.13
N LEU A 194 14.87 17.05 11.40
CA LEU A 194 15.59 15.94 10.77
C LEU A 194 14.99 14.58 11.15
N THR A 195 14.59 14.41 12.41
CA THR A 195 13.93 13.20 12.90
C THR A 195 12.60 12.97 12.19
N TRP A 196 11.82 14.02 12.00
CA TRP A 196 10.55 13.98 11.28
C TRP A 196 10.74 13.58 9.80
N TRP A 197 11.75 14.11 9.11
CA TRP A 197 12.08 13.69 7.75
C TRP A 197 12.42 12.21 7.67
N ILE A 198 13.29 11.72 8.56
CA ILE A 198 13.65 10.30 8.62
C ILE A 198 12.38 9.47 8.87
N TYR A 199 11.56 9.87 9.84
CA TYR A 199 10.29 9.21 10.16
C TYR A 199 9.37 9.08 8.92
N LEU A 200 9.19 10.14 8.15
CA LEU A 200 8.34 10.14 6.97
C LEU A 200 8.81 9.14 5.89
N THR A 201 10.13 9.03 5.66
CA THR A 201 10.66 8.05 4.70
C THR A 201 10.28 6.60 5.04
N ARG A 202 10.12 6.29 6.33
CA ARG A 202 9.70 4.96 6.80
C ARG A 202 8.24 4.69 6.52
N ILE A 203 7.40 5.70 6.68
CA ILE A 203 5.98 5.61 6.34
C ILE A 203 5.82 5.40 4.82
N PHE A 204 6.62 6.07 3.99
CA PHE A 204 6.59 5.86 2.54
C PHE A 204 6.95 4.43 2.17
N SER A 205 7.93 3.83 2.85
CA SER A 205 8.27 2.42 2.65
C SER A 205 7.09 1.49 2.93
N VAL A 206 6.32 1.72 3.99
CA VAL A 206 5.12 0.93 4.30
C VAL A 206 4.08 1.08 3.19
N TYR A 207 3.84 2.30 2.73
CA TYR A 207 2.81 2.57 1.72
C TYR A 207 3.19 1.95 0.37
N SER A 208 4.46 2.10 -0.04
CA SER A 208 4.97 1.46 -1.26
C SER A 208 4.84 -0.06 -1.21
N LEU A 209 5.14 -0.70 -0.07
CA LEU A 209 4.97 -2.13 0.09
C LEU A 209 3.51 -2.56 -0.12
N VAL A 210 2.58 -1.92 0.60
CA VAL A 210 1.15 -2.25 0.53
C VAL A 210 0.60 -2.05 -0.87
N ILE A 211 0.94 -0.94 -1.54
CA ILE A 211 0.53 -0.67 -2.92
C ILE A 211 1.10 -1.72 -3.88
N CYS A 212 2.37 -2.09 -3.73
CA CYS A 212 2.98 -3.10 -4.61
C CYS A 212 2.35 -4.48 -4.41
N LEU A 213 2.01 -4.87 -3.18
CA LEU A 213 1.33 -6.13 -2.89
C LEU A 213 -0.09 -6.17 -3.49
N THR A 214 -0.87 -5.09 -3.38
CA THR A 214 -2.22 -5.01 -3.96
C THR A 214 -2.19 -5.01 -5.48
N ILE A 215 -1.25 -4.30 -6.10
CA ILE A 215 -1.05 -4.35 -7.56
C ILE A 215 -0.63 -5.74 -8.01
N ALA A 216 0.29 -6.39 -7.27
CA ALA A 216 0.76 -7.73 -7.63
C ALA A 216 -0.36 -8.78 -7.63
N ILE A 217 -1.30 -8.73 -6.66
CA ILE A 217 -2.44 -9.65 -6.64
C ILE A 217 -3.48 -9.33 -7.73
N SER A 218 -3.77 -8.06 -8.00
CA SER A 218 -4.65 -7.66 -9.12
C SER A 218 -4.11 -8.18 -10.45
N HIS A 219 -2.81 -7.98 -10.70
CA HIS A 219 -2.16 -8.49 -11.91
C HIS A 219 -2.02 -10.02 -11.92
N GLN A 220 -2.02 -10.68 -10.77
CA GLN A 220 -2.07 -12.13 -10.71
C GLN A 220 -3.42 -12.67 -11.18
N PHE A 221 -4.54 -11.99 -10.90
CA PHE A 221 -5.83 -12.31 -11.52
C PHE A 221 -5.81 -12.10 -13.04
N LYS A 222 -5.19 -11.01 -13.52
CA LYS A 222 -4.98 -10.81 -14.97
C LYS A 222 -4.19 -11.95 -15.62
N ASN A 223 -3.12 -12.38 -14.97
CA ASN A 223 -2.28 -13.51 -15.40
C ASN A 223 -3.07 -14.84 -15.39
N LEU A 224 -3.91 -15.05 -14.39
CA LEU A 224 -4.81 -16.21 -14.31
C LEU A 224 -5.84 -16.23 -15.46
N LYS A 225 -6.39 -15.07 -15.82
CA LYS A 225 -7.27 -14.95 -17.00
C LYS A 225 -6.52 -15.30 -18.29
N SER A 226 -5.31 -14.76 -18.48
CA SER A 226 -4.46 -15.11 -19.64
C SER A 226 -4.20 -16.61 -19.71
N TYR A 227 -3.94 -17.25 -18.58
CA TYR A 227 -3.79 -18.72 -18.50
C TYR A 227 -5.03 -19.44 -19.04
N PHE A 228 -6.22 -19.12 -18.54
CA PHE A 228 -7.45 -19.79 -18.99
C PHE A 228 -7.75 -19.54 -20.48
N TYR A 229 -7.55 -18.33 -20.98
CA TYR A 229 -7.67 -18.04 -22.41
C TYR A 229 -6.66 -18.82 -23.26
N SER A 230 -5.46 -19.09 -22.74
CA SER A 230 -4.44 -19.83 -23.47
C SER A 230 -4.75 -21.32 -23.63
N LEU A 231 -5.67 -21.87 -22.84
CA LEU A 231 -6.04 -23.29 -22.90
C LEU A 231 -6.72 -23.68 -24.21
N SER A 232 -7.39 -22.76 -24.89
CA SER A 232 -8.04 -23.03 -26.18
C SER A 232 -7.04 -23.45 -27.25
N LYS A 233 -5.81 -22.93 -27.17
CA LYS A 233 -4.70 -23.26 -28.10
C LYS A 233 -4.28 -24.73 -28.06
N ILE A 234 -4.67 -25.48 -27.02
CA ILE A 234 -4.44 -26.93 -26.96
C ILE A 234 -5.15 -27.63 -28.13
N PHE A 235 -6.32 -27.12 -28.53
CA PHE A 235 -7.11 -27.73 -29.61
C PHE A 235 -6.56 -27.41 -31.00
N ASP A 236 -5.72 -26.39 -31.14
CA ASP A 236 -5.06 -26.01 -32.40
C ASP A 236 -3.81 -26.89 -32.70
N ASN A 237 -3.42 -27.77 -31.78
CA ASN A 237 -2.22 -28.58 -31.95
C ASN A 237 -2.46 -29.79 -32.87
N ASP A 238 -2.10 -29.70 -34.15
CA ASP A 238 -2.29 -30.76 -35.15
C ASP A 238 -1.48 -32.06 -34.89
N THR A 239 -0.51 -32.02 -33.98
CA THR A 239 0.31 -33.20 -33.63
C THR A 239 -0.38 -34.16 -32.65
N LEU A 240 -1.44 -33.70 -31.96
CA LEU A 240 -2.16 -34.49 -30.96
C LEU A 240 -3.48 -35.02 -31.52
N THR A 241 -3.82 -36.25 -31.14
CA THR A 241 -5.16 -36.78 -31.37
C THR A 241 -6.20 -36.03 -30.53
N GLN A 242 -7.47 -36.08 -30.92
CA GLN A 242 -8.55 -35.43 -30.17
C GLN A 242 -8.61 -35.89 -28.70
N THR A 243 -8.40 -37.19 -28.45
CA THR A 243 -8.40 -37.74 -27.08
C THR A 243 -7.23 -37.20 -26.25
N GLU A 244 -6.05 -37.03 -26.85
CA GLU A 244 -4.89 -36.43 -26.17
C GLU A 244 -5.10 -34.94 -25.88
N LYS A 245 -5.68 -34.19 -26.82
CA LYS A 245 -6.06 -32.78 -26.63
C LYS A 245 -7.00 -32.61 -25.44
N GLU A 246 -8.03 -33.43 -25.38
CA GLU A 246 -9.02 -33.42 -24.29
C GLU A 246 -8.41 -33.78 -22.93
N GLN A 247 -7.52 -34.78 -22.87
CA GLN A 247 -6.82 -35.15 -21.65
C GLN A 247 -5.87 -34.06 -21.17
N GLU A 248 -5.13 -33.43 -22.09
CA GLU A 248 -4.24 -32.32 -21.79
C GLU A 248 -5.03 -31.10 -21.32
N TYR A 249 -6.15 -30.78 -21.98
CA TYR A 249 -7.06 -29.72 -21.54
C TYR A 249 -7.60 -29.99 -20.13
N GLU A 250 -8.09 -31.20 -19.84
CA GLU A 250 -8.61 -31.53 -18.51
C GLU A 250 -7.53 -31.39 -17.42
N ARG A 251 -6.28 -31.80 -17.72
CA ARG A 251 -5.13 -31.65 -16.82
C ARG A 251 -4.79 -30.18 -16.61
N ALA A 252 -4.67 -29.40 -17.67
CA ALA A 252 -4.34 -27.98 -17.62
C ALA A 252 -5.44 -27.17 -16.92
N PHE A 253 -6.71 -27.48 -17.16
CA PHE A 253 -7.81 -26.83 -16.46
C PHE A 253 -7.74 -27.05 -14.94
N LYS A 254 -7.40 -28.26 -14.48
CA LYS A 254 -7.17 -28.56 -13.05
C LYS A 254 -6.00 -27.76 -12.46
N VAL A 255 -4.93 -27.55 -13.24
CA VAL A 255 -3.82 -26.66 -12.84
C VAL A 255 -4.32 -25.22 -12.68
N GLY A 256 -5.15 -24.73 -13.60
CA GLY A 256 -5.81 -23.42 -13.50
C GLY A 256 -6.69 -23.27 -12.25
N ILE A 257 -7.48 -24.29 -11.90
CA ILE A 257 -8.27 -24.32 -10.66
C ILE A 257 -7.37 -24.18 -9.44
N ASN A 258 -6.25 -24.91 -9.41
CA ASN A 258 -5.29 -24.82 -8.30
C ASN A 258 -4.65 -23.42 -8.23
N MET A 259 -4.27 -22.83 -9.37
CA MET A 259 -3.79 -21.44 -9.43
C MET A 259 -4.83 -20.45 -8.92
N HIS A 260 -6.10 -20.62 -9.28
CA HIS A 260 -7.20 -19.78 -8.80
C HIS A 260 -7.35 -19.88 -7.29
N SER A 261 -7.39 -21.10 -6.73
CA SER A 261 -7.46 -21.33 -5.28
C SER A 261 -6.29 -20.70 -4.53
N GLU A 262 -5.06 -20.86 -5.03
CA GLU A 262 -3.88 -20.25 -4.42
C GLU A 262 -3.88 -18.72 -4.53
N THR A 263 -4.43 -18.16 -5.63
CA THR A 263 -4.59 -16.71 -5.79
C THR A 263 -5.62 -16.17 -4.78
N LEU A 264 -6.75 -16.86 -4.57
CA LEU A 264 -7.75 -16.48 -3.56
C LEU A 264 -7.15 -16.49 -2.15
N LYS A 265 -6.39 -17.53 -1.78
CA LYS A 265 -5.67 -17.59 -0.50
C LYS A 265 -4.67 -16.44 -0.34
N CYS A 266 -3.97 -16.05 -1.41
CA CYS A 266 -3.07 -14.88 -1.37
C CYS A 266 -3.87 -13.59 -1.11
N THR A 267 -5.05 -13.44 -1.70
CA THR A 267 -5.92 -12.29 -1.47
C THR A 267 -6.39 -12.22 -0.01
N GLU A 268 -6.74 -13.35 0.60
CA GLU A 268 -7.10 -13.43 2.03
C GLU A 268 -5.91 -13.10 2.96
N GLU A 269 -4.71 -13.56 2.61
CA GLU A 269 -3.48 -13.21 3.32
C GLU A 269 -3.19 -11.71 3.20
N ILE A 270 -3.34 -11.11 2.02
CA ILE A 270 -3.20 -9.66 1.81
C ILE A 270 -4.26 -8.88 2.58
N GLN A 271 -5.51 -9.34 2.59
CA GLN A 271 -6.56 -8.73 3.42
C GLN A 271 -6.12 -8.71 4.88
N THR A 272 -5.60 -9.82 5.40
CA THR A 272 -5.14 -9.90 6.80
C THR A 272 -3.94 -9.00 7.10
N ILE A 273 -2.98 -8.92 6.17
CA ILE A 273 -1.81 -8.04 6.29
C ILE A 273 -2.22 -6.56 6.26
N CYS A 274 -3.07 -6.19 5.32
CA CYS A 274 -3.37 -4.79 5.03
C CYS A 274 -4.64 -4.27 5.72
N ARG A 275 -5.41 -5.11 6.42
CA ARG A 275 -6.69 -4.73 7.06
C ARG A 275 -6.55 -3.48 7.92
N GLU A 276 -5.56 -3.46 8.80
CA GLU A 276 -5.36 -2.33 9.72
C GLU A 276 -4.89 -1.08 8.98
N VAL A 277 -4.04 -1.24 7.96
CA VAL A 277 -3.58 -0.13 7.11
C VAL A 277 -4.75 0.50 6.36
N PHE A 278 -5.59 -0.30 5.69
CA PHE A 278 -6.76 0.22 4.98
C PHE A 278 -7.77 0.87 5.93
N SER A 279 -8.05 0.22 7.06
CA SER A 279 -8.97 0.73 8.08
C SER A 279 -8.49 2.07 8.63
N GLY A 280 -7.22 2.15 9.02
CA GLY A 280 -6.65 3.39 9.53
C GLY A 280 -6.53 4.45 8.44
N GLN A 281 -6.26 4.11 7.19
CA GLN A 281 -6.20 5.10 6.10
C GLN A 281 -7.57 5.74 5.85
N ILE A 282 -8.67 5.00 6.01
CA ILE A 282 -10.04 5.54 5.96
C ILE A 282 -10.27 6.53 7.10
N ILE A 283 -9.94 6.14 8.34
CA ILE A 283 -10.08 6.99 9.52
C ILE A 283 -9.21 8.25 9.38
N PHE A 284 -7.95 8.06 8.99
CA PHE A 284 -6.98 9.11 8.73
C PHE A 284 -7.51 10.12 7.71
N ASN A 285 -8.04 9.65 6.58
CA ASN A 285 -8.59 10.52 5.55
C ASN A 285 -9.78 11.33 6.07
N LEU A 286 -10.74 10.66 6.72
CA LEU A 286 -11.94 11.30 7.26
C LEU A 286 -11.57 12.38 8.29
N THR A 287 -10.76 12.02 9.29
CA THR A 287 -10.38 12.92 10.38
C THR A 287 -9.53 14.08 9.88
N LEU A 288 -8.53 13.84 9.05
CA LEU A 288 -7.66 14.92 8.57
C LEU A 288 -8.35 15.87 7.62
N LEU A 289 -9.26 15.39 6.76
CA LEU A 289 -10.03 16.29 5.90
C LEU A 289 -10.93 17.22 6.73
N ILE A 290 -11.57 16.72 7.79
CA ILE A 290 -12.36 17.55 8.72
C ILE A 290 -11.47 18.61 9.39
N VAL A 291 -10.30 18.21 9.91
CA VAL A 291 -9.35 19.14 10.55
C VAL A 291 -8.83 20.19 9.56
N LEU A 292 -8.51 19.79 8.33
CA LEU A 292 -8.03 20.72 7.30
C LEU A 292 -9.11 21.71 6.86
N MET A 293 -10.37 21.26 6.71
CA MET A 293 -11.48 22.16 6.40
C MET A 293 -11.73 23.15 7.55
N TYR A 294 -11.63 22.70 8.80
CA TYR A 294 -11.68 23.58 9.96
C TYR A 294 -10.54 24.62 9.95
N GLN A 295 -9.31 24.19 9.64
CA GLN A 295 -8.18 25.10 9.50
C GLN A 295 -8.40 26.12 8.38
N MET A 296 -8.96 25.70 7.25
CA MET A 296 -9.22 26.58 6.11
C MET A 296 -10.22 27.70 6.43
N MET A 297 -11.20 27.45 7.31
CA MET A 297 -12.15 28.49 7.75
C MET A 297 -11.58 29.44 8.79
N ASN A 298 -10.77 28.94 9.72
CA ASN A 298 -10.34 29.69 10.89
C ASN A 298 -8.94 30.31 10.77
N SER A 299 -8.16 29.92 9.75
CA SER A 299 -6.82 30.46 9.54
C SER A 299 -6.82 31.75 8.72
N PRO A 300 -5.81 32.63 8.90
CA PRO A 300 -5.63 33.80 8.04
C PRO A 300 -5.53 33.39 6.57
N ARG A 301 -6.26 34.09 5.69
CA ARG A 301 -6.30 33.88 4.23
C ARG A 301 -5.02 34.36 3.54
N SER A 302 -3.87 33.87 3.98
CA SER A 302 -2.60 34.07 3.29
C SER A 302 -2.49 33.09 2.13
N PHE A 303 -1.90 33.51 1.01
CA PHE A 303 -1.67 32.64 -0.14
C PHE A 303 -0.87 31.37 0.23
N ALA A 304 0.14 31.53 1.09
CA ALA A 304 0.98 30.42 1.55
C ALA A 304 0.20 29.40 2.39
N ASN A 305 -0.71 29.87 3.26
CA ASN A 305 -1.53 29.00 4.10
C ASN A 305 -2.54 28.22 3.25
N VAL A 306 -3.24 28.91 2.34
CA VAL A 306 -4.21 28.27 1.45
C VAL A 306 -3.53 27.22 0.57
N LEU A 307 -2.35 27.54 0.02
CA LEU A 307 -1.59 26.60 -0.80
C LEU A 307 -1.14 25.38 0.01
N THR A 308 -0.62 25.57 1.23
CA THR A 308 -0.14 24.46 2.08
C THR A 308 -1.30 23.54 2.48
N LEU A 309 -2.44 24.12 2.87
CA LEU A 309 -3.64 23.35 3.21
C LEU A 309 -4.21 22.61 2.00
N GLY A 310 -4.30 23.27 0.85
CA GLY A 310 -4.78 22.66 -0.39
C GLY A 310 -3.91 21.50 -0.84
N LEU A 311 -2.58 21.66 -0.83
CA LEU A 311 -1.65 20.58 -1.21
C LEU A 311 -1.65 19.43 -0.19
N THR A 312 -1.84 19.72 1.09
CA THR A 312 -1.98 18.68 2.13
C THR A 312 -3.28 17.90 1.94
N ALA A 313 -4.40 18.58 1.66
CA ALA A 313 -5.67 17.93 1.33
C ALA A 313 -5.55 17.05 0.08
N LEU A 314 -4.92 17.56 -0.99
CA LEU A 314 -4.63 16.77 -2.20
C LEU A 314 -3.75 15.56 -1.86
N THR A 315 -2.79 15.71 -0.95
CA THR A 315 -1.92 14.62 -0.54
C THR A 315 -2.70 13.48 0.12
N ILE A 316 -3.61 13.83 1.02
CA ILE A 316 -4.48 12.90 1.72
C ILE A 316 -5.49 12.24 0.77
N LEU A 317 -6.03 13.01 -0.19
CA LEU A 317 -6.96 12.50 -1.19
C LEU A 317 -6.28 11.51 -2.14
N PHE A 318 -5.13 11.87 -2.72
CA PHE A 318 -4.41 11.00 -3.64
C PHE A 318 -3.86 9.75 -2.96
N SER A 319 -3.33 9.88 -1.73
CA SER A 319 -2.85 8.69 -0.99
C SER A 319 -3.99 7.70 -0.74
N THR A 320 -5.14 8.13 -0.23
CA THR A 320 -6.32 7.27 -0.04
C THR A 320 -6.87 6.73 -1.35
N GLY A 321 -6.93 7.58 -2.39
CA GLY A 321 -7.35 7.18 -3.73
C GLY A 321 -6.49 6.05 -4.28
N PHE A 322 -5.16 6.16 -4.18
CA PHE A 322 -4.25 5.10 -4.62
C PHE A 322 -4.49 3.78 -3.89
N PHE A 323 -4.70 3.77 -2.57
CA PHE A 323 -5.03 2.52 -1.88
C PHE A 323 -6.34 1.91 -2.36
N MET A 324 -7.40 2.71 -2.49
CA MET A 324 -8.73 2.21 -2.84
C MET A 324 -8.86 1.82 -4.30
N TRP A 325 -8.22 2.54 -5.22
CA TRP A 325 -8.22 2.20 -6.65
C TRP A 325 -7.47 0.90 -6.88
N ASN A 326 -6.26 0.75 -6.33
CA ASN A 326 -5.48 -0.49 -6.48
C ASN A 326 -6.16 -1.68 -5.79
N ALA A 327 -6.84 -1.48 -4.66
CA ALA A 327 -7.64 -2.54 -4.04
C ALA A 327 -8.89 -2.88 -4.87
N GLY A 328 -9.56 -1.88 -5.45
CA GLY A 328 -10.73 -2.07 -6.31
C GLY A 328 -10.39 -2.78 -7.62
N ASP A 329 -9.19 -2.58 -8.17
CA ASP A 329 -8.71 -3.30 -9.36
C ASP A 329 -8.63 -4.81 -9.12
N ILE A 330 -8.44 -5.26 -7.87
CA ILE A 330 -8.46 -6.69 -7.54
C ILE A 330 -9.84 -7.27 -7.83
N THR A 331 -10.89 -6.59 -7.37
CA THR A 331 -12.28 -6.99 -7.61
C THR A 331 -12.60 -7.03 -9.10
N VAL A 332 -12.25 -5.96 -9.83
CA VAL A 332 -12.49 -5.87 -11.28
C VAL A 332 -11.75 -6.98 -12.05
N GLU A 333 -10.49 -7.24 -11.70
CA GLU A 333 -9.72 -8.28 -12.38
C GLU A 333 -10.24 -9.69 -12.05
N ALA A 334 -10.66 -9.94 -10.80
CA ALA A 334 -11.23 -11.20 -10.35
C ALA A 334 -12.59 -11.51 -10.98
N GLU A 335 -13.47 -10.53 -11.15
CA GLU A 335 -14.78 -10.68 -11.81
C GLU A 335 -14.68 -11.18 -13.26
N GLY A 336 -13.52 -10.98 -13.92
CA GLY A 336 -13.28 -11.49 -15.27
C GLY A 336 -12.86 -12.97 -15.31
N VAL A 337 -12.51 -13.61 -14.19
CA VAL A 337 -12.03 -15.00 -14.16
C VAL A 337 -13.09 -16.01 -14.62
N PRO A 338 -14.37 -15.94 -14.20
CA PRO A 338 -15.42 -16.83 -14.72
C PRO A 338 -15.57 -16.77 -16.23
N VAL A 339 -15.45 -15.57 -16.81
CA VAL A 339 -15.53 -15.37 -18.27
C VAL A 339 -14.33 -16.02 -18.95
N ALA A 340 -13.12 -15.85 -18.41
CA ALA A 340 -11.93 -16.51 -18.94
C ALA A 340 -12.02 -18.04 -18.85
N MET A 341 -12.56 -18.58 -17.74
CA MET A 341 -12.85 -20.02 -17.61
C MET A 341 -13.87 -20.50 -18.66
N PHE A 342 -14.93 -19.74 -18.89
CA PHE A 342 -15.94 -20.05 -19.91
C PHE A 342 -15.35 -20.03 -21.32
N SER A 343 -14.45 -19.10 -21.61
CA SER A 343 -13.80 -18.94 -22.92
C SER A 343 -12.49 -19.75 -23.06
N SER A 344 -12.31 -20.80 -22.26
CA SER A 344 -11.08 -21.60 -22.27
C SER A 344 -11.01 -22.65 -23.38
N GLY A 345 -12.04 -22.80 -24.22
CA GLY A 345 -12.09 -23.76 -25.33
C GLY A 345 -12.68 -25.13 -24.97
N TRP A 346 -13.39 -25.23 -23.85
CA TRP A 346 -13.98 -26.47 -23.36
C TRP A 346 -15.05 -27.09 -24.27
N GLU A 347 -15.66 -26.27 -25.11
CA GLU A 347 -16.66 -26.65 -26.10
C GLU A 347 -16.10 -27.62 -27.15
N ASN A 348 -14.77 -27.68 -27.29
CA ASN A 348 -14.06 -28.60 -28.17
C ASN A 348 -13.90 -30.02 -27.57
N CYS A 349 -14.36 -30.27 -26.35
CA CYS A 349 -14.36 -31.60 -25.73
C CYS A 349 -15.64 -32.39 -26.07
N TYR A 350 -15.49 -33.63 -26.55
CA TYR A 350 -16.60 -34.50 -26.98
C TYR A 350 -16.85 -35.68 -26.03
N HIS A 351 -17.98 -36.36 -26.22
CA HIS A 351 -18.37 -37.61 -25.53
C HIS A 351 -18.19 -37.58 -24.00
N GLU A 352 -17.53 -38.60 -23.43
CA GLU A 352 -17.33 -38.73 -21.99
C GLU A 352 -16.48 -37.60 -21.39
N SER A 353 -15.49 -37.11 -22.13
CA SER A 353 -14.64 -35.99 -21.70
C SER A 353 -15.48 -34.73 -21.50
N SER A 354 -16.41 -34.46 -22.42
CA SER A 354 -17.33 -33.32 -22.34
C SER A 354 -18.10 -33.30 -21.03
N VAL A 355 -18.60 -34.45 -20.55
CA VAL A 355 -19.38 -34.52 -19.29
C VAL A 355 -18.51 -34.18 -18.08
N ARG A 356 -17.27 -34.68 -18.03
CA ARG A 356 -16.34 -34.41 -16.91
C ARG A 356 -15.88 -32.96 -16.92
N VAL A 357 -15.45 -32.45 -18.07
CA VAL A 357 -14.97 -31.08 -18.25
C VAL A 357 -16.04 -30.05 -17.94
N ARG A 358 -17.28 -30.24 -18.43
CA ARG A 358 -18.40 -29.34 -18.12
C ARG A 358 -18.66 -29.23 -16.63
N LYS A 359 -18.63 -30.36 -15.90
CA LYS A 359 -18.79 -30.35 -14.43
C LYS A 359 -17.67 -29.54 -13.75
N LEU A 360 -16.43 -29.76 -14.16
CA LEU A 360 -15.28 -29.02 -13.61
C LEU A 360 -15.44 -27.51 -13.84
N ILE A 361 -15.82 -27.10 -15.04
CA ILE A 361 -15.97 -25.70 -15.42
C ILE A 361 -17.10 -25.04 -14.66
N VAL A 362 -18.29 -25.65 -14.64
CA VAL A 362 -19.45 -25.07 -13.96
C VAL A 362 -19.17 -24.85 -12.48
N ILE A 363 -18.55 -25.83 -11.80
CA ILE A 363 -18.17 -25.70 -10.39
C ILE A 363 -17.13 -24.60 -10.20
N SER A 364 -16.12 -24.56 -11.08
CA SER A 364 -15.03 -23.58 -10.97
C SER A 364 -15.51 -22.14 -11.25
N MET A 365 -16.40 -21.97 -12.22
CA MET A 365 -17.04 -20.70 -12.54
C MET A 365 -17.93 -20.24 -11.39
N ALA A 366 -18.74 -21.12 -10.81
CA ALA A 366 -19.57 -20.79 -9.65
C ALA A 366 -18.72 -20.28 -8.48
N GLN A 367 -17.56 -20.90 -8.22
CA GLN A 367 -16.61 -20.43 -7.21
C GLN A 367 -15.95 -19.10 -7.59
N ALA A 368 -15.63 -18.89 -8.87
CA ALA A 368 -15.02 -17.65 -9.33
C ALA A 368 -16.00 -16.45 -9.40
N GLN A 369 -17.31 -16.71 -9.32
CA GLN A 369 -18.35 -15.67 -9.27
C GLN A 369 -18.54 -15.09 -7.86
N GLU A 370 -17.98 -15.73 -6.82
CA GLU A 370 -17.97 -15.17 -5.48
C GLU A 370 -17.16 -13.86 -5.45
N PRO A 371 -17.75 -12.73 -4.96
CA PRO A 371 -17.08 -11.44 -5.00
C PRO A 371 -15.77 -11.41 -4.20
N VAL A 372 -14.67 -11.10 -4.88
CA VAL A 372 -13.36 -10.91 -4.25
C VAL A 372 -13.17 -9.42 -3.97
N ALA A 373 -13.38 -9.00 -2.72
CA ALA A 373 -13.20 -7.62 -2.31
C ALA A 373 -12.39 -7.50 -1.02
N LEU A 374 -11.35 -6.66 -1.06
CA LEU A 374 -10.67 -6.25 0.16
C LEU A 374 -11.56 -5.29 0.94
N THR A 375 -11.55 -5.38 2.27
CA THR A 375 -12.41 -4.57 3.15
C THR A 375 -11.61 -3.74 4.14
N GLY A 376 -12.00 -2.47 4.28
CA GLY A 376 -11.59 -1.58 5.37
C GLY A 376 -12.65 -1.57 6.47
N LEU A 377 -12.22 -1.41 7.73
CA LEU A 377 -13.06 -1.44 8.93
C LEU A 377 -13.90 -2.73 9.09
N GLY A 378 -13.60 -3.77 8.31
CA GLY A 378 -14.33 -5.04 8.26
C GLY A 378 -15.67 -4.99 7.51
N ILE A 379 -16.12 -3.82 7.05
CA ILE A 379 -17.45 -3.65 6.43
C ILE A 379 -17.42 -2.84 5.13
N ILE A 380 -16.41 -1.99 4.92
CA ILE A 380 -16.32 -1.13 3.74
C ILE A 380 -15.51 -1.86 2.67
N ALA A 381 -16.17 -2.35 1.62
CA ALA A 381 -15.46 -2.85 0.45
C ALA A 381 -14.63 -1.72 -0.17
N LEU A 382 -13.33 -1.95 -0.37
CA LEU A 382 -12.42 -0.97 -0.95
C LEU A 382 -12.66 -0.90 -2.45
N SER A 383 -13.21 0.23 -2.90
CA SER A 383 -13.57 0.44 -4.30
C SER A 383 -13.49 1.92 -4.67
N TYR A 384 -13.54 2.20 -5.97
CA TYR A 384 -13.69 3.55 -6.51
C TYR A 384 -14.92 4.28 -5.93
N GLN A 385 -16.04 3.56 -5.73
CA GLN A 385 -17.26 4.13 -5.18
C GLN A 385 -17.12 4.48 -3.69
N SER A 386 -16.50 3.58 -2.92
CA SER A 386 -16.24 3.80 -1.49
C SER A 386 -15.31 4.99 -1.27
N TYR A 387 -14.32 5.19 -2.14
CA TYR A 387 -13.47 6.39 -2.13
C TYR A 387 -14.28 7.68 -2.25
N VAL A 388 -15.12 7.77 -3.28
CA VAL A 388 -15.98 8.95 -3.50
C VAL A 388 -16.93 9.16 -2.32
N SER A 389 -17.49 8.08 -1.78
CA SER A 389 -18.37 8.14 -0.61
C SER A 389 -17.65 8.71 0.62
N ILE A 390 -16.43 8.23 0.93
CA ILE A 390 -15.64 8.70 2.08
C ILE A 390 -15.29 10.18 1.96
N VAL A 391 -14.87 10.61 0.77
CA VAL A 391 -14.57 12.04 0.52
C VAL A 391 -15.82 12.90 0.72
N LYS A 392 -16.97 12.49 0.16
CA LYS A 392 -18.24 13.21 0.36
C LYS A 392 -18.66 13.24 1.82
N SER A 393 -18.53 12.12 2.54
CA SER A 393 -18.86 12.03 3.96
C SER A 393 -18.04 13.00 4.80
N SER A 394 -16.73 13.16 4.51
CA SER A 394 -15.90 14.14 5.22
C SER A 394 -16.43 15.57 5.08
N TYR A 395 -16.84 15.95 3.86
CA TYR A 395 -17.44 17.24 3.58
C TYR A 395 -18.80 17.39 4.25
N SER A 396 -19.68 16.38 4.17
CA SER A 396 -20.99 16.40 4.82
C SER A 396 -20.89 16.55 6.34
N VAL A 397 -19.98 15.82 7.00
CA VAL A 397 -19.76 15.97 8.45
C VAL A 397 -19.31 17.39 8.77
N PHE A 398 -18.39 17.93 7.97
CA PHE A 398 -17.91 19.29 8.16
C PHE A 398 -19.03 20.34 8.00
N SER A 399 -19.82 20.28 6.93
CA SER A 399 -20.95 21.20 6.66
C SER A 399 -22.11 21.10 7.66
N VAL A 400 -22.16 20.04 8.48
CA VAL A 400 -23.14 19.93 9.57
C VAL A 400 -22.60 20.55 10.85
N LEU A 401 -21.28 20.44 11.08
CA LEU A 401 -20.63 21.03 12.25
C LEU A 401 -20.43 22.55 12.14
N TYR A 402 -20.39 23.07 10.90
CA TYR A 402 -20.16 24.47 10.56
C TYR A 402 -21.01 24.88 9.36
#